data_AF-A0A7R9MJ26-F1
#
_entry.id   AF-A0A7R9MJ26-F1
#
_cell.length_a   1.000
_cell.length_b   1.000
_cell.length_c   1.000
_cell.angle_alpha   90.00
_cell.angle_beta   90.00
_cell.angle_gamma   90.00
#
_symmetry.space_group_name_H-M   'P 1'
#
loop_
_entity.id
_entity.type
_entity.pdbx_description
1 polymer ?
#
loop_
_entity_poly.entity_id
_entity_poly.type
_entity_poly.pdbx_seq_one_letter_code
_entity_poly.pdbx_strand_id
1 'polypeptide(L)'
;PDTYRCCWPGCDKSYARKQFLITHEQTVHRLGWAGYRCDECGKEFGRKSDLKTHRQLHVLSASVRCEWPDCDREFKTRKYMLRHMNVHTMARPYRCPYEGCDKVYGNHGSYYSHKMSHKKCN
;
A
#
# COMPACT_ATOMS: atom_id res chain seq x y z
N PRO A 1 39.54 16.40 12.30
CA PRO A 1 38.20 16.62 11.68
C PRO A 1 37.23 17.12 12.74
N ASP A 2 36.65 18.30 12.54
CA ASP A 2 35.64 18.84 13.45
C ASP A 2 34.42 17.92 13.45
N THR A 3 34.26 17.17 14.54
CA THR A 3 33.13 16.27 14.76
C THR A 3 32.21 16.89 15.80
N TYR A 4 30.91 16.72 15.61
CA TYR A 4 29.87 17.18 16.50
C TYR A 4 29.67 16.12 17.59
N ARG A 5 30.08 16.42 18.82
CA ARG A 5 30.01 15.50 19.98
C ARG A 5 28.74 15.73 20.80
N CYS A 6 28.15 14.64 21.30
CA CYS A 6 27.02 14.70 22.22
C CYS A 6 27.44 15.24 23.58
N CYS A 7 26.64 16.15 24.15
CA CYS A 7 26.90 16.75 25.46
C CYS A 7 26.14 16.07 26.61
N TRP A 8 25.44 14.97 26.35
CA TRP A 8 24.66 14.29 27.37
C TRP A 8 25.56 13.52 28.36
N PRO A 9 25.32 13.62 29.69
CA PRO A 9 26.11 12.90 30.68
C PRO A 9 26.10 11.39 30.43
N GLY A 10 27.29 10.80 30.23
CA GLY A 10 27.46 9.37 29.95
C GLY A 10 27.24 8.96 28.49
N CYS A 11 27.19 9.91 27.54
CA CYS A 11 27.12 9.60 26.12
C CYS A 11 28.37 10.09 25.35
N ASP A 12 29.18 9.14 24.87
CA ASP A 12 30.41 9.43 24.12
C ASP A 12 30.23 9.47 22.59
N LYS A 13 28.99 9.60 22.11
CA LYS A 13 28.69 9.59 20.67
C LYS A 13 29.16 10.88 20.00
N SER A 14 29.82 10.76 18.85
CA SER A 14 30.20 11.87 17.99
C SER A 14 29.86 11.60 16.53
N TYR A 15 29.62 12.67 15.77
CA TYR A 15 29.12 12.60 14.41
C TYR A 15 29.85 13.57 13.48
N ALA A 16 30.09 13.14 12.23
CA ALA A 16 30.72 13.98 11.22
C ALA A 16 29.83 15.14 10.73
N ARG A 17 28.51 15.07 10.96
CA ARG A 17 27.56 16.11 10.55
C ARG A 17 26.62 16.45 11.70
N LYS A 18 26.35 17.75 11.88
CA LYS A 18 25.45 18.29 12.92
C LYS A 18 24.07 17.63 12.89
N GLN A 19 23.52 17.34 11.71
CA GLN A 19 22.20 16.71 11.58
C GLN A 19 22.12 15.34 12.26
N PHE A 20 23.20 14.56 12.25
CA PHE A 20 23.22 13.26 12.91
C PHE A 20 23.32 13.37 14.42
N LEU A 21 24.06 14.36 14.92
CA LEU A 21 24.08 14.69 16.35
C LEU A 21 22.67 15.09 16.83
N ILE A 22 22.01 16.02 16.14
CA ILE A 22 20.65 16.46 16.46
C ILE A 22 19.67 15.27 16.48
N THR A 23 19.76 14.39 15.47
CA THR A 23 18.90 13.20 15.41
C THR A 23 19.16 12.29 16.61
N HIS A 24 20.43 12.04 16.95
CA HIS A 24 20.81 11.21 18.08
C HIS A 24 20.29 11.76 19.41
N GLU A 25 20.54 13.03 19.70
CA GLU A 25 20.06 13.70 20.91
C GLU A 25 18.54 13.63 21.04
N GLN A 26 17.83 13.81 19.93
CA GLN A 26 16.37 13.71 19.88
C GLN A 26 15.85 12.28 20.08
N THR A 27 16.50 11.28 19.47
CA THR A 27 16.06 9.86 19.53
C THR A 27 16.43 9.14 20.82
N VAL A 28 17.55 9.49 21.45
CA VAL A 28 18.15 8.69 22.55
C VAL A 28 18.03 9.38 23.90
N HIS A 29 18.12 10.71 23.92
CA HIS A 29 18.26 11.46 25.17
C HIS A 29 17.03 12.29 25.53
N ARG A 30 16.30 12.78 24.53
CA ARG A 30 15.16 13.66 24.78
C ARG A 30 13.93 12.87 25.24
N LEU A 31 13.63 12.93 26.53
CA LEU A 31 12.32 12.53 27.08
C LEU A 31 11.21 13.34 26.41
N GLY A 32 10.27 12.65 25.76
CA GLY A 32 9.12 13.28 25.11
C GLY A 32 9.35 13.79 23.69
N TRP A 33 10.34 13.28 22.95
CA TRP A 33 10.41 13.57 21.53
C TRP A 33 9.26 12.91 20.77
N ALA A 34 8.34 13.73 20.27
CA ALA A 34 7.39 13.32 19.24
C ALA A 34 8.17 13.19 17.93
N GLY A 35 8.54 11.96 17.57
CA GLY A 35 9.07 11.67 16.25
C GLY A 35 8.08 12.05 15.14
N TYR A 36 8.47 11.83 13.89
CA TYR A 36 7.56 12.00 12.76
C TYR A 36 6.60 10.81 12.72
N ARG A 37 5.35 11.00 13.16
CA ARG A 37 4.32 9.95 13.19
C ARG A 37 3.65 9.76 11.82
N CYS A 38 3.39 8.51 11.46
CA CYS A 38 2.52 8.16 10.36
C CYS A 38 1.06 8.23 10.79
N ASP A 39 0.25 9.03 10.11
CA ASP A 39 -1.18 9.19 10.42
C ASP A 39 -2.00 7.93 10.04
N GLU A 40 -1.49 7.11 9.10
CA GLU A 40 -2.17 5.91 8.61
C GLU A 40 -2.01 4.70 9.53
N CYS A 41 -0.90 4.59 10.26
CA CYS A 41 -0.61 3.41 11.10
C CYS A 41 -0.01 3.72 12.49
N GLY A 42 0.19 4.99 12.83
CA GLY A 42 0.72 5.42 14.13
C GLY A 42 2.22 5.20 14.33
N LYS A 43 2.95 4.65 13.35
CA LYS A 43 4.38 4.35 13.47
C LYS A 43 5.22 5.64 13.49
N GLU A 44 6.20 5.71 14.39
CA GLU A 44 7.03 6.90 14.60
C GLU A 44 8.43 6.74 13.98
N PHE A 45 8.91 7.82 13.36
CA PHE A 45 10.20 7.84 12.65
C PHE A 45 11.09 8.95 13.17
N GLY A 46 12.39 8.66 13.22
CA GLY A 46 13.37 9.63 13.68
C GLY A 46 13.70 10.74 12.67
N ARG A 47 13.35 10.55 11.39
CA ARG A 47 13.60 11.54 10.33
C ARG A 47 12.37 11.67 9.43
N LYS A 48 12.15 12.89 8.93
CA LYS A 48 11.08 13.18 7.96
C LYS A 48 11.25 12.40 6.66
N SER A 49 12.50 12.15 6.22
CA SER A 49 12.80 11.32 5.05
C SER A 49 12.28 9.90 5.21
N ASP A 50 12.42 9.34 6.41
CA ASP A 50 12.07 7.95 6.70
C ASP A 50 10.56 7.80 6.76
N LEU A 51 9.84 8.77 7.36
CA LEU A 51 8.38 8.87 7.27
C LEU A 51 7.90 8.99 5.81
N LYS A 52 8.57 9.83 4.99
CA LYS A 52 8.19 10.01 3.58
C LYS A 52 8.31 8.70 2.80
N THR A 53 9.41 7.97 2.95
CA THR A 53 9.62 6.67 2.31
C THR A 53 8.62 5.63 2.84
N HIS A 54 8.33 5.64 4.14
CA HIS A 54 7.34 4.76 4.73
C HIS A 54 5.92 5.02 4.19
N ARG A 55 5.50 6.29 4.02
CA ARG A 55 4.22 6.63 3.39
C ARG A 55 4.11 6.13 1.95
N GLN A 56 5.22 6.02 1.22
CA GLN A 56 5.20 5.39 -0.09
C GLN A 56 4.85 3.90 -0.01
N LEU A 57 5.26 3.20 1.06
CA LEU A 57 4.85 1.82 1.28
C LEU A 57 3.35 1.71 1.55
N HIS A 58 2.76 2.68 2.24
CA HIS A 58 1.30 2.75 2.36
C HIS A 58 0.65 2.94 1.01
N VAL A 59 1.10 3.85 0.14
CA VAL A 59 0.54 3.96 -1.22
C VAL A 59 0.70 2.66 -2.03
N LEU A 60 1.81 1.95 -1.86
CA LEU A 60 2.07 0.66 -2.54
C LEU A 60 1.31 -0.53 -1.94
N SER A 61 0.94 -0.46 -0.66
CA SER A 61 0.19 -1.49 0.08
C SER A 61 -1.28 -1.12 0.33
N ALA A 62 -1.66 0.11 -0.01
CA ALA A 62 -3.00 0.64 0.14
C ALA A 62 -3.89 -0.15 -0.81
N SER A 63 -4.62 -1.07 -0.21
CA SER A 63 -5.74 -1.67 -0.86
C SER A 63 -6.75 -0.56 -1.23
N VAL A 64 -7.32 -0.67 -2.42
CA VAL A 64 -8.41 0.19 -2.88
C VAL A 64 -9.69 -0.41 -2.35
N ARG A 65 -10.39 0.32 -1.47
CA ARG A 65 -11.72 -0.08 -0.98
C ARG A 65 -12.77 0.04 -2.07
N CYS A 66 -13.77 -0.84 -2.03
CA CYS A 66 -14.97 -0.73 -2.86
C CYS A 66 -15.71 0.57 -2.52
N GLU A 67 -16.17 1.29 -3.56
CA GLU A 67 -16.87 2.57 -3.39
C GLU A 67 -18.40 2.38 -3.21
N TRP A 68 -18.89 1.13 -3.13
CA TRP A 68 -20.31 0.83 -3.01
C TRP A 68 -20.79 0.93 -1.54
N PRO A 69 -21.91 1.62 -1.25
CA PRO A 69 -22.49 1.66 0.10
C PRO A 69 -22.75 0.22 0.60
N ASP A 70 -22.34 -0.09 1.84
CA ASP A 70 -22.45 -1.44 2.44
C ASP A 70 -21.48 -2.51 1.88
N CYS A 71 -20.41 -2.12 1.18
CA CYS A 71 -19.35 -3.04 0.75
C CYS A 71 -17.96 -2.69 1.31
N ASP A 72 -17.48 -3.49 2.26
CA ASP A 72 -16.17 -3.29 2.90
C ASP A 72 -15.01 -4.06 2.22
N ARG A 73 -15.19 -4.48 0.96
CA ARG A 73 -14.13 -5.21 0.26
C ARG A 73 -12.98 -4.29 -0.14
N GLU A 74 -11.77 -4.81 0.03
CA GLU A 74 -10.54 -4.10 -0.31
C GLU A 74 -9.71 -4.89 -1.34
N PHE A 75 -9.05 -4.17 -2.26
CA PHE A 75 -8.37 -4.78 -3.41
C PHE A 75 -6.94 -4.25 -3.56
N LYS A 76 -5.99 -5.12 -3.87
CA LYS A 76 -4.57 -4.73 -4.06
C LYS A 76 -4.34 -3.68 -5.16
N THR A 77 -5.26 -3.54 -6.12
CA THR A 77 -5.16 -2.54 -7.20
C THR A 77 -6.53 -2.04 -7.62
N ARG A 78 -6.57 -0.81 -8.17
CA ARG A 78 -7.79 -0.19 -8.71
C ARG A 78 -8.45 -1.04 -9.81
N LYS A 79 -7.66 -1.71 -10.66
CA LYS A 79 -8.15 -2.61 -11.71
C LYS A 79 -9.03 -3.74 -11.15
N TYR A 80 -8.64 -4.30 -10.00
CA TYR A 80 -9.40 -5.38 -9.38
C TYR A 80 -10.67 -4.87 -8.69
N MET A 81 -10.61 -3.70 -8.06
CA MET A 81 -11.80 -3.04 -7.49
C MET A 81 -12.81 -2.71 -8.58
N LEU A 82 -12.40 -2.09 -9.69
CA LEU A 82 -13.31 -1.78 -10.81
C LEU A 82 -13.97 -3.03 -11.41
N ARG A 83 -13.23 -4.14 -11.51
CA ARG A 83 -13.81 -5.42 -11.94
C ARG A 83 -14.81 -5.96 -10.92
N HIS A 84 -14.58 -5.75 -9.62
CA HIS A 84 -15.52 -6.16 -8.58
C HIS A 84 -16.83 -5.38 -8.64
N MET A 85 -16.81 -4.11 -9.06
CA MET A 85 -18.04 -3.31 -9.21
C MET A 85 -19.10 -3.95 -10.11
N ASN A 86 -18.71 -4.82 -11.04
CA ASN A 86 -19.63 -5.61 -11.85
C ASN A 86 -20.60 -6.48 -11.03
N VAL A 87 -20.23 -6.85 -9.80
CA VAL A 87 -21.11 -7.60 -8.88
C VAL A 87 -22.25 -6.73 -8.39
N HIS A 88 -21.97 -5.46 -8.10
CA HIS A 88 -22.97 -4.51 -7.60
C HIS A 88 -23.87 -3.97 -8.70
N THR A 89 -23.30 -3.64 -9.85
CA THR A 89 -24.05 -3.15 -11.02
C THR A 89 -24.72 -4.27 -11.83
N MET A 90 -24.51 -5.53 -11.44
CA MET A 90 -24.88 -6.72 -12.21
C MET A 90 -24.35 -6.71 -13.66
N ALA A 91 -23.33 -5.91 -13.95
CA ALA A 91 -22.75 -5.81 -15.28
C ALA A 91 -22.08 -7.13 -15.67
N ARG A 92 -22.41 -7.64 -16.86
CA ARG A 92 -21.80 -8.85 -17.43
C ARG A 92 -21.16 -8.55 -18.78
N PRO A 93 -20.01 -7.84 -18.80
CA PRO A 93 -19.40 -7.35 -20.03
C PRO A 93 -18.80 -8.45 -20.90
N TYR A 94 -18.60 -9.67 -20.37
CA TYR A 94 -17.95 -10.74 -21.10
C TYR A 94 -18.97 -11.73 -21.67
N ARG A 95 -19.26 -11.63 -22.97
CA ARG A 95 -20.11 -12.57 -23.71
C ARG A 95 -19.27 -13.67 -24.38
N CYS A 96 -19.77 -14.90 -24.34
CA CYS A 96 -19.18 -16.00 -25.09
C CYS A 96 -19.28 -15.73 -26.61
N PRO A 97 -18.17 -15.83 -27.38
CA PRO A 97 -18.18 -15.57 -28.82
C PRO A 97 -18.58 -16.79 -29.67
N TYR A 98 -18.91 -17.93 -29.05
CA TYR A 98 -19.27 -19.14 -29.78
C TYR A 98 -20.75 -19.11 -30.18
N GLU A 99 -21.02 -19.37 -31.46
CA GLU A 99 -22.37 -19.49 -32.01
C GLU A 99 -23.17 -20.55 -31.24
N GLY A 100 -24.41 -20.21 -30.83
CA GLY A 100 -25.25 -21.06 -29.99
C GLY A 100 -24.93 -21.03 -28.49
N CYS A 101 -24.03 -20.16 -28.02
CA CYS A 101 -23.71 -20.02 -26.60
C CYS A 101 -24.00 -18.61 -26.04
N ASP A 102 -25.13 -18.45 -25.36
CA ASP A 102 -25.57 -17.16 -24.77
C ASP A 102 -25.00 -16.86 -23.38
N LYS A 103 -23.93 -17.55 -22.97
CA LYS A 103 -23.36 -17.37 -21.61
C LYS A 103 -22.61 -16.04 -21.51
N VAL A 104 -22.95 -15.27 -20.47
CA VAL A 104 -22.36 -13.97 -20.13
C VAL A 104 -21.80 -13.97 -18.71
N TYR A 105 -20.68 -13.27 -18.49
CA TYR A 105 -19.91 -13.28 -17.25
C TYR A 105 -19.56 -11.87 -16.75
N GLY A 106 -19.56 -11.69 -15.43
CA GLY A 106 -19.13 -10.45 -14.76
C GLY A 106 -17.62 -10.33 -14.55
N ASN A 107 -16.87 -11.42 -14.72
CA ASN A 107 -15.42 -11.43 -14.53
C ASN A 107 -14.69 -12.20 -15.65
N HIS A 108 -13.47 -11.76 -15.95
CA HIS A 108 -12.65 -12.32 -17.03
C HIS A 108 -12.23 -13.78 -16.78
N GLY A 109 -12.00 -14.19 -15.53
CA GLY A 109 -11.52 -15.54 -15.22
C GLY A 109 -12.55 -16.62 -15.54
N SER A 110 -13.79 -16.42 -15.09
CA SER A 110 -14.92 -17.30 -15.39
C SER A 110 -15.24 -17.32 -16.88
N TYR A 111 -15.20 -16.16 -17.55
CA TYR A 111 -15.33 -16.08 -19.01
C TYR A 111 -14.26 -16.89 -19.73
N TYR A 112 -12.99 -16.69 -19.37
CA TYR A 112 -11.87 -17.33 -20.05
C TYR A 112 -11.89 -18.85 -19.85
N SER A 113 -12.16 -19.32 -18.62
CA SER A 113 -12.30 -20.74 -18.33
C SER A 113 -13.43 -21.38 -19.14
N HIS A 114 -14.60 -20.72 -19.23
CA HIS A 114 -15.68 -21.19 -20.09
C HIS A 114 -15.30 -21.16 -21.58
N LYS A 115 -14.63 -20.11 -22.05
CA LYS A 115 -14.16 -20.02 -23.43
C LYS A 115 -13.23 -21.20 -23.77
N MET A 116 -12.39 -21.63 -22.83
CA MET A 116 -11.53 -22.80 -23.03
C MET A 116 -12.30 -24.11 -23.09
N SER A 117 -13.47 -24.25 -22.45
CA SER A 117 -14.26 -25.49 -22.55
C SER A 117 -14.79 -25.77 -23.96
N HIS A 118 -14.92 -24.73 -24.80
CA HIS A 118 -15.28 -24.87 -26.21
C HIS A 118 -14.08 -25.21 -27.10
N LYS A 119 -12.87 -24.90 -26.66
CA LYS A 119 -11.64 -25.32 -27.34
C LYS A 119 -11.37 -26.78 -26.95
N LYS A 120 -11.96 -27.73 -27.67
CA LYS A 120 -11.48 -29.12 -27.63
C LYS A 120 -10.02 -29.13 -28.09
N CYS A 121 -9.14 -29.78 -27.34
CA CYS A 121 -7.83 -30.18 -27.88
C CYS A 121 -8.09 -31.15 -29.03
N ASN A 122 -7.51 -30.85 -30.20
CA ASN A 122 -7.20 -31.87 -31.20
C ASN A 122 -5.83 -32.44 -30.87
#